data_AF-A0A968DWK3-F1
#
_entry.id   AF-A0A968DWK3-F1
#
_cell.length_a   1.000
_cell.length_b   1.000
_cell.length_c   1.000
_cell.angle_alpha   90.00
_cell.angle_beta   90.00
_cell.angle_gamma   90.00
#
_symmetry.space_group_name_H-M   'P 1'
#
loop_
_entity.id
_entity.type
_entity.pdbx_description
1 polymer ?
#
loop_
_entity_poly.entity_id
_entity_poly.type
_entity_poly.pdbx_seq_one_letter_code
_entity_poly.pdbx_strand_id
1 'polypeptide(L)' 'RALSYTDGMTALHNYRFFRLRLKEEIARARREDSKLSLLIMDVDHFKNYNDTLGHPAGD' A
#
# COMPACT_ATOMS: atom_id res chain seq x y z
N ARG A 1 11.13 -13.88 -15.56
CA ARG A 1 11.22 -12.48 -15.07
C ARG A 1 10.61 -12.46 -13.67
N ALA A 2 11.38 -12.20 -12.62
CA ALA A 2 10.84 -12.19 -11.25
C ALA A 2 9.90 -10.99 -11.07
N LEU A 3 8.72 -11.21 -10.52
CA LEU A 3 7.78 -10.14 -10.17
C LEU A 3 8.23 -9.55 -8.82
N SER A 4 8.60 -8.26 -8.78
CA SER A 4 8.88 -7.58 -7.51
C SER A 4 7.57 -7.24 -6.78
N TYR A 5 7.49 -7.60 -5.50
CA TYR A 5 6.35 -7.31 -4.61
C TYR A 5 6.63 -6.17 -3.64
N THR A 6 7.82 -5.59 -3.69
CA THR A 6 8.21 -4.47 -2.84
C THR A 6 8.27 -3.18 -3.66
N ASP A 7 7.92 -2.08 -3.01
CA ASP A 7 8.15 -0.73 -3.48
C ASP A 7 9.61 -0.34 -3.23
N GLY A 8 10.22 0.37 -4.19
CA GLY A 8 11.66 0.67 -4.14
C GLY A 8 12.04 1.81 -3.20
N MET A 9 11.10 2.70 -2.92
CA MET A 9 11.31 3.89 -2.09
C MET A 9 11.09 3.57 -0.60
N THR A 10 10.03 2.82 -0.30
CA THR A 10 9.60 2.55 1.08
C THR A 10 9.93 1.13 1.57
N ALA A 11 10.38 0.24 0.68
CA ALA A 11 10.51 -1.21 0.92
C ALA A 11 9.21 -1.93 1.34
N LEU A 12 8.07 -1.22 1.38
CA LEU A 12 6.76 -1.79 1.70
C LEU A 12 6.24 -2.65 0.55
N HIS A 13 5.21 -3.43 0.84
CA HIS A 13 4.49 -4.14 -0.21
C HIS A 13 3.81 -3.19 -1.18
N ASN A 14 4.12 -3.35 -2.46
CA ASN A 14 3.56 -2.50 -3.49
C ASN A 14 2.09 -2.85 -3.78
N TYR A 15 1.44 -2.01 -4.59
CA TYR A 15 0.02 -2.17 -4.95
C TYR A 15 -0.30 -3.55 -5.54
N ARG A 16 0.63 -4.18 -6.28
CA ARG A 16 0.43 -5.53 -6.83
C ARG A 16 0.31 -6.56 -5.72
N PHE A 17 1.20 -6.52 -4.73
CA PHE A 17 1.11 -7.42 -3.58
C PHE A 17 -0.15 -7.16 -2.75
N PHE A 18 -0.50 -5.89 -2.51
CA PHE A 18 -1.75 -5.53 -1.83
C PHE A 18 -2.97 -6.17 -2.51
N ARG A 19 -3.08 -6.08 -3.85
CA ARG A 19 -4.19 -6.68 -4.59
C ARG A 19 -4.22 -8.20 -4.54
N LEU A 20 -3.05 -8.85 -4.52
CA LEU A 20 -2.95 -10.30 -4.32
C LEU A 20 -3.46 -10.67 -2.93
N ARG A 21 -2.88 -10.06 -1.89
CA ARG A 21 -3.23 -10.33 -0.50
C ARG A 21 -4.70 -10.04 -0.21
N LEU A 22 -5.24 -8.90 -0.65
CA LEU A 22 -6.65 -8.57 -0.44
C LEU A 22 -7.61 -9.63 -0.99
N LYS A 23 -7.31 -10.23 -2.14
CA LYS A 23 -8.12 -11.34 -2.69
C LYS A 23 -8.05 -12.59 -1.80
N GLU A 24 -6.86 -12.93 -1.30
CA GLU A 24 -6.65 -14.06 -0.39
C GLU A 24 -7.43 -13.85 0.93
N GLU A 25 -7.34 -12.63 1.49
CA GLU A 25 -8.00 -12.25 2.75
C GLU A 25 -9.52 -12.27 2.63
N ILE A 26 -10.09 -11.76 1.53
CA ILE A 26 -11.54 -11.85 1.27
C ILE A 26 -11.98 -13.32 1.18
N ALA A 27 -11.22 -14.15 0.48
CA ALA A 27 -11.54 -15.57 0.34
C ALA A 27 -11.45 -16.29 1.71
N ARG A 28 -10.47 -15.93 2.55
CA ARG A 28 -10.31 -16.47 3.89
C ARG A 28 -11.48 -16.08 4.80
N ALA A 29 -11.80 -14.79 4.86
CA ALA A 29 -12.90 -14.26 5.67
C ALA A 29 -14.23 -14.95 5.34
N ARG A 30 -14.50 -15.20 4.06
CA ARG A 30 -15.68 -15.96 3.62
C ARG A 30 -15.69 -17.42 4.04
N ARG A 31 -14.53 -18.10 4.05
CA ARG A 31 -14.43 -19.51 4.45
C ARG A 31 -14.56 -19.70 5.95
N GLU A 32 -14.09 -18.73 6.73
CA GLU A 32 -14.02 -18.80 8.19
C GLU A 32 -15.18 -18.07 8.88
N ASP A 33 -16.10 -17.49 8.11
CA ASP A 33 -17.17 -16.59 8.61
C ASP A 33 -16.64 -15.49 9.54
N SER A 34 -15.48 -14.93 9.19
CA SER A 34 -14.78 -13.93 9.99
C SER A 34 -14.90 -12.54 9.38
N LYS A 35 -14.73 -11.51 10.21
CA LYS A 35 -14.78 -10.11 9.78
C LYS A 35 -13.43 -9.69 9.20
N LEU A 36 -13.48 -9.00 8.06
CA LEU A 36 -12.32 -8.34 7.44
C LEU A 36 -12.49 -6.82 7.56
N SER A 37 -11.42 -6.11 7.92
CA SER A 37 -11.36 -4.64 7.91
C SER A 37 -10.22 -4.17 7.01
N LEU A 38 -10.39 -3.01 6.39
CA LEU A 38 -9.40 -2.39 5.50
C LEU A 38 -9.22 -0.92 5.90
N LEU A 39 -7.96 -0.50 6.09
CA LEU A 39 -7.59 0.89 6.30
C LEU A 39 -6.79 1.38 5.08
N ILE A 40 -7.20 2.53 4.55
CA ILE A 40 -6.50 3.26 3.49
C ILE A 40 -6.18 4.64 4.06
N MET A 41 -4.94 5.08 3.89
CA MET A 41 -4.45 6.36 4.39
C MET A 41 -3.70 7.08 3.27
N ASP A 42 -3.73 8.40 3.31
CA ASP A 42 -3.00 9.28 2.41
C ASP A 42 -2.30 10.38 3.23
N VAL A 43 -1.23 10.96 2.70
CA VAL A 43 -0.49 12.05 3.37
C VAL A 43 -1.09 13.38 2.94
N ASP A 44 -1.75 14.06 3.88
CA ASP A 44 -2.34 15.36 3.63
C ASP A 44 -1.28 16.40 3.24
N HIS A 45 -1.62 17.26 2.27
CA HIS A 45 -0.78 18.36 1.79
C HIS A 45 0.63 17.96 1.30
N PHE A 46 0.84 16.70 0.92
CA PHE A 46 2.15 16.20 0.49
C PHE A 46 2.77 17.00 -0.67
N LYS A 47 1.95 17.49 -1.60
CA LYS A 47 2.40 18.41 -2.66
C LYS A 47 2.97 19.72 -2.11
N ASN A 48 2.30 20.36 -1.15
CA ASN A 48 2.77 21.62 -0.57
C ASN A 48 4.10 21.43 0.16
N TYR A 49 4.25 20.29 0.85
CA TYR A 49 5.49 19.91 1.51
C TYR A 49 6.64 19.77 0.49
N ASN A 50 6.43 19.02 -0.59
CA ASN A 50 7.43 18.85 -1.67
C ASN A 50 7.73 20.16 -2.41
N ASP A 51 6.72 21.00 -2.64
CA ASP A 51 6.89 22.29 -3.29
C ASP A 51 7.68 23.27 -2.40
N THR A 52 7.62 23.12 -1.07
CA THR A 52 8.32 23.99 -0.09
C THR A 52 9.74 23.52 0.19
N LEU A 53 9.97 22.21 0.32
CA LEU A 53 11.24 21.63 0.78
C LEU A 53 12.02 20.91 -0.32
N GLY A 54 11.46 20.82 -1.53
CA GLY A 54 11.99 20.05 -2.63
C GLY A 54 11.53 18.60 -2.60
N HIS A 55 11.44 17.98 -3.78
CA HIS A 55 10.97 16.59 -3.94
C HIS A 55 11.76 15.56 -3.12
N PRO A 56 13.11 15.65 -2.99
CA PRO A 56 13.87 14.69 -2.18
C PRO A 56 13.51 14.69 -0.69
N ALA A 57 12.82 15.72 -0.19
CA ALA A 57 12.40 15.79 1.20
C ALA A 57 11.17 14.92 1.48
N GLY A 58 10.38 14.59 0.46
CA GLY A 58 9.19 13.75 0.56
C GLY A 58 9.35 12.33 0.00
N ASP A 59 10.46 12.06 -0.68
CA ASP A 59 10.90 10.70 -1.00
C ASP A 59 11.12 9.87 0.29
#